data_AF-A0A7I9WLE1-F1
#
_entry.id   AF-A0A7I9WLE1-F1
#
_cell.length_a   1.000
_cell.length_b   1.000
_cell.length_c   1.000
_cell.angle_alpha   90.00
_cell.angle_beta   90.00
_cell.angle_gamma   90.00
#
_symmetry.space_group_name_H-M   'P 1'
#
loop_
_entity.id
_entity.type
_entity.pdbx_description
1 polymer ?
#
loop_
_entity_poly.entity_id
_entity_poly.type
_entity_poly.pdbx_seq_one_letter_code
_entity_poly.pdbx_strand_id
1 'polypeptide(L)' 'MRELLEFFLKYFDHLYQNPEYHITNSKTSGANAINASIMVAGPEVSWLIANDRGQMQLSISPTRLQSPENWF' A
#
# COMPACT_ATOMS: atom_id res chain seq x y z
N MET A 1 -3.04 1.86 -12.56
CA MET A 1 -3.48 2.55 -11.32
C MET A 1 -4.96 2.35 -11.02
N ARG A 2 -5.89 2.63 -11.95
CA ARG A 2 -7.33 2.42 -11.72
C ARG A 2 -7.66 1.04 -11.15
N GLU A 3 -7.23 -0.02 -11.83
CA GLU A 3 -7.47 -1.40 -11.41
C GLU A 3 -6.91 -1.71 -10.02
N LEU A 4 -5.76 -1.12 -9.68
CA LEU A 4 -5.15 -1.27 -8.35
C LEU A 4 -6.00 -0.58 -7.27
N LEU A 5 -6.55 0.61 -7.55
CA LEU A 5 -7.43 1.30 -6.61
C LEU A 5 -8.79 0.61 -6.47
N GLU A 6 -9.34 0.07 -7.55
CA GLU A 6 -10.57 -0.75 -7.49
C GLU A 6 -10.33 -2.02 -6.65
N PHE A 7 -9.19 -2.68 -6.84
CA PHE A 7 -8.77 -3.80 -6.01
C PHE A 7 -8.59 -3.38 -4.53
N PHE A 8 -7.91 -2.26 -4.29
CA PHE A 8 -7.68 -1.73 -2.95
C PHE A 8 -8.99 -1.42 -2.23
N LEU A 9 -9.91 -0.69 -2.87
CA LEU A 9 -11.21 -0.35 -2.26
C LEU A 9 -12.12 -1.57 -2.09
N LYS A 10 -11.95 -2.62 -2.90
CA LYS A 10 -12.76 -3.83 -2.77
C LYS A 10 -12.32 -4.74 -1.61
N TYR A 11 -11.02 -4.83 -1.36
CA TYR A 11 -10.46 -5.81 -0.40
C TYR A 11 -9.81 -5.18 0.83
N PHE A 12 -9.46 -3.91 0.79
CA PHE A 12 -8.77 -3.15 1.84
C PHE A 12 -9.54 -1.88 2.22
N ASP A 13 -10.86 -1.88 2.06
CA ASP A 13 -11.73 -0.77 2.47
C ASP A 13 -11.57 -0.40 3.94
N HIS A 14 -11.32 -1.37 4.82
CA HIS A 14 -11.02 -1.16 6.23
C HIS A 14 -9.76 -0.31 6.45
N LEU A 15 -8.71 -0.46 5.62
CA LEU A 15 -7.54 0.42 5.67
C LEU A 15 -7.88 1.82 5.19
N TYR A 16 -8.74 1.95 4.18
CA TYR A 16 -9.17 3.24 3.65
C TYR A 16 -10.07 4.02 4.62
N GLN A 17 -10.93 3.31 5.36
CA GLN A 17 -11.86 3.91 6.32
C GLN A 17 -11.21 4.19 7.69
N ASN A 18 -10.09 3.53 8.00
CA ASN A 18 -9.37 3.78 9.26
C ASN A 18 -8.55 5.08 9.16
N PRO A 19 -8.84 6.11 9.99
CA PRO A 19 -8.13 7.38 9.93
C PRO A 19 -6.65 7.29 10.33
N GLU A 20 -6.21 6.21 10.97
CA GLU A 20 -4.81 6.00 11.32
C GLU A 20 -3.97 5.51 10.13
N TYR A 21 -4.61 5.07 9.04
CA TYR A 21 -3.95 4.59 7.84
C TYR A 21 -4.05 5.61 6.71
N HIS A 22 -2.91 5.89 6.08
CA HIS A 22 -2.84 6.85 4.99
C HIS A 22 -2.04 6.31 3.81
N ILE A 23 -2.51 6.59 2.60
CA ILE A 23 -1.71 6.36 1.39
C ILE A 23 -0.56 7.38 1.41
N THR A 24 0.66 6.90 1.62
CA THR A 24 1.86 7.75 1.73
C THR A 24 2.65 7.84 0.43
N ASN A 25 2.49 6.86 -0.46
CA ASN A 25 3.12 6.87 -1.77
C ASN A 25 2.24 6.16 -2.80
N SER A 26 2.28 6.65 -4.04
CA SER A 26 1.68 5.96 -5.17
C SER A 26 2.59 6.12 -6.38
N LYS A 27 2.79 5.05 -7.14
CA LYS A 27 3.67 5.04 -8.31
C LYS A 27 3.04 4.25 -9.44
N THR A 28 3.22 4.74 -10.66
CA THR A 28 3.03 3.95 -11.89
C THR A 28 4.37 3.78 -12.58
N SER A 29 4.56 2.66 -13.27
CA SER A 29 5.80 2.40 -14.01
C SER A 29 5.56 1.43 -15.18
N GLY A 30 6.61 1.19 -15.97
CA GLY A 30 6.56 0.37 -17.18
C GLY A 30 6.02 1.12 -18.40
N ALA A 31 6.20 0.52 -19.58
CA ALA A 31 5.60 1.02 -20.81
C ALA A 31 4.07 1.01 -20.65
N ASN A 32 3.40 2.09 -21.04
CA ASN A 32 1.95 2.27 -20.89
C ASN A 32 1.42 2.21 -19.45
N ALA A 33 2.27 2.43 -18.43
CA ALA A 33 1.87 2.44 -17.02
C ALA A 33 1.18 1.15 -16.54
N ILE A 34 1.59 0.00 -17.12
CA ILE A 34 1.06 -1.33 -16.80
C ILE A 34 1.37 -1.78 -15.37
N ASN A 35 2.35 -1.15 -14.72
CA ASN A 35 2.66 -1.42 -13.33
C ASN A 35 2.17 -0.27 -12.44
N ALA A 36 1.60 -0.61 -11.30
CA ALA A 36 1.16 0.36 -10.31
C ALA A 36 1.44 -0.14 -8.90
N SER A 37 1.69 0.76 -7.97
CA SER A 37 1.79 0.44 -6.55
C SER A 37 1.27 1.58 -5.69
N ILE A 38 0.71 1.23 -4.54
CA ILE A 38 0.37 2.15 -3.46
C ILE A 38 1.03 1.66 -2.17
N MET A 39 1.52 2.61 -1.37
CA MET A 39 2.01 2.36 -0.03
C MET A 39 1.02 2.99 0.95
N VAL A 40 0.52 2.19 1.88
CA VAL A 40 -0.40 2.61 2.94
C VAL A 40 0.33 2.42 4.27
N ALA A 41 0.59 3.51 4.99
CA ALA A 41 1.25 3.45 6.28
C ALA A 41 0.22 3.68 7.39
N GLY A 42 0.24 2.82 8.41
CA GLY A 42 -0.43 3.04 9.68
C GLY A 42 0.57 3.08 10.84
N PRO A 43 0.10 3.17 12.09
CA PRO A 43 0.97 3.33 13.27
C PRO A 43 1.93 2.17 13.48
N GLU A 44 1.45 0.92 13.33
CA GLU A 44 2.25 -0.29 13.58
C GLU A 44 2.74 -0.96 12.28
N VAL A 45 1.94 -0.88 11.21
CA VAL A 45 2.16 -1.66 10.00
C VAL A 45 2.00 -0.81 8.75
N SER A 46 2.91 -1.02 7.80
CA SER A 46 2.88 -0.46 6.45
C SER A 46 2.62 -1.54 5.42
N TRP A 47 1.84 -1.20 4.41
CA TRP A 47 1.36 -2.08 3.36
C TRP A 47 1.85 -1.55 2.02
N LEU A 48 2.44 -2.43 1.21
CA LEU A 48 2.68 -2.17 -0.21
C LEU A 48 1.73 -3.07 -1.00
N ILE A 49 0.81 -2.46 -1.74
CA ILE A 49 -0.07 -3.17 -2.67
C ILE A 49 0.34 -2.77 -4.08
N ALA A 50 0.69 -3.75 -4.91
CA ALA A 50 1.15 -3.51 -6.27
C ALA A 50 0.38 -4.38 -7.28
N ASN A 51 0.22 -3.85 -8.49
CA ASN A 51 -0.18 -4.56 -9.69
C ASN A 51 1.02 -4.55 -10.64
N ASP A 52 1.65 -5.71 -10.84
CA ASP A 52 2.69 -5.93 -11.85
C ASP A 52 2.08 -6.74 -13.00
N ARG A 53 1.75 -6.07 -14.11
CA ARG A 53 1.21 -6.69 -15.32
C ARG A 53 0.00 -7.61 -15.08
N GLY A 54 -0.92 -7.18 -14.22
CA GLY A 54 -2.13 -7.92 -13.86
C GLY A 54 -1.97 -8.86 -12.66
N GLN A 55 -0.76 -9.01 -12.12
CA GLN A 55 -0.51 -9.78 -10.91
C GLN A 55 -0.51 -8.87 -9.69
N MET A 56 -1.44 -9.13 -8.76
CA MET A 56 -1.51 -8.39 -7.51
C MET A 56 -0.48 -8.94 -6.51
N GLN A 57 0.34 -8.05 -5.97
CA GLN A 57 1.34 -8.33 -4.96
C GLN A 57 1.00 -7.56 -3.68
N LEU A 58 1.18 -8.23 -2.55
CA LEU A 58 0.95 -7.66 -1.23
C LEU A 58 2.19 -7.90 -0.38
N SER A 59 2.77 -6.83 0.12
CA SER A 59 3.86 -6.88 1.10
C SER A 59 3.47 -6.10 2.33
N ILE A 60 3.81 -6.64 3.49
CA ILE A 60 3.49 -6.07 4.80
C ILE A 60 4.80 -5.97 5.57
N SER A 61 5.05 -4.80 6.16
CA SER A 61 6.22 -4.59 7.00
C SER A 61 5.84 -3.75 8.23
N PRO A 62 6.57 -3.86 9.34
CA PRO A 62 6.47 -2.89 10.43
C PRO A 62 6.60 -1.46 9.88
N THR A 63 5.80 -0.54 10.39
CA THR A 63 6.02 0.88 10.12
C THR A 63 7.22 1.31 10.94
N ARG A 64 8.26 1.84 10.27
CA ARG A 64 9.45 2.35 10.95
C ARG A 64 9.05 3.43 11.97
N LEU A 65 9.10 3.09 13.25
CA LEU A 65 8.69 3.97 14.34
C LEU A 65 9.69 5.12 14.52
N GLN A 66 9.17 6.29 14.89
CA GLN A 66 9.98 7.42 15.35
C GLN A 66 10.63 7.17 16.73
N SER A 67 10.24 6.10 17.43
CA SER A 67 10.73 5.75 18.77
C SER A 67 11.60 4.48 18.76
N PRO A 68 12.72 4.45 19.51
CA PRO A 68 13.67 3.34 19.54
C PRO A 68 13.20 2.07 20.29
N GLU A 69 12.00 2.07 20.88
CA GLU A 69 11.56 0.98 21.77
C GLU A 69 10.86 -0.21 21.09
N ASN A 70 10.66 -0.17 19.77
CA ASN A 70 10.05 -1.28 19.03
C ASN A 70 11.09 -1.88 18.06
N TRP A 71 11.45 -3.15 18.26
CA TRP A 71 12.55 -3.82 17.58
C TRP A 71 12.21 -4.38 16.19
N PHE A 72 11.10 -3.94 15.60
CA PHE A 72 10.61 -4.38 14.29
C PHE A 72 10.47 -3.19 13.33
#